data_AF-A0A1X0JDV8-F1
#
_entry.id   AF-A0A1X0JDV8-F1
#
_cell.length_a   1.000
_cell.length_b   1.000
_cell.length_c   1.000
_cell.angle_alpha   90.00
_cell.angle_beta   90.00
_cell.angle_gamma   90.00
#
_symmetry.space_group_name_H-M   'P 1'
#
loop_
_entity.id
_entity.type
_entity.pdbx_description
1 polymer ?
#
loop_
_entity_poly.entity_id
_entity_poly.type
_entity_poly.pdbx_seq_one_letter_code
_entity_poly.pdbx_strand_id
1 'polypeptide(L)'
;MSNDRMQIQPDALAAAAASSTATEAARSPVTIPSPPPASAGSPVDASAVGVAASIQGLLAARDAADITAVSKQTAALNESPPELVHQDQTNADNMTAAGERFTMPTVMPPGGKVWTV
;
A
#
# COMPACT_ATOMS: atom_id res chain seq x y z
N MET A 1 26.25 -8.98 -4.09
CA MET A 1 25.10 -9.63 -3.44
C MET A 1 24.34 -8.56 -2.69
N SER A 2 23.21 -8.10 -3.22
CA SER A 2 22.40 -7.11 -2.51
C SER A 2 21.82 -7.75 -1.25
N ASN A 3 21.96 -7.06 -0.11
CA ASN A 3 21.29 -7.38 1.14
C ASN A 3 19.79 -7.09 1.01
N ASP A 4 19.12 -7.77 0.10
CA ASP A 4 17.70 -7.62 -0.20
C ASP A 4 16.89 -8.46 0.82
N ARG A 5 17.18 -8.23 2.11
CA ARG A 5 16.33 -8.75 3.17
C ARG A 5 15.17 -7.78 3.33
N MET A 6 13.96 -8.30 3.23
CA MET A 6 12.73 -7.56 3.40
C MET A 6 12.70 -6.99 4.84
N GLN A 7 12.95 -5.69 4.99
CA GLN A 7 12.85 -4.97 6.27
C GLN A 7 11.48 -4.30 6.32
N ILE A 8 10.50 -4.97 6.93
CA ILE A 8 9.17 -4.41 7.11
C ILE A 8 9.05 -3.87 8.52
N GLN A 9 8.55 -2.64 8.64
CA GLN A 9 8.19 -2.01 9.90
C GLN A 9 6.66 -1.83 9.95
N PRO A 10 5.92 -2.64 10.72
CA PRO A 10 4.46 -2.56 10.79
C PRO A 10 3.94 -1.16 11.16
N ASP A 11 4.62 -0.45 12.06
CA ASP A 11 4.25 0.90 12.48
C ASP A 11 4.39 1.92 11.33
N ALA A 12 5.41 1.77 10.50
CA ALA A 12 5.61 2.63 9.33
C ALA A 12 4.55 2.36 8.25
N LEU A 13 4.11 1.11 8.10
CA LEU A 13 3.00 0.76 7.21
C LEU A 13 1.66 1.34 7.72
N ALA A 14 1.40 1.28 9.03
CA ALA A 14 0.20 1.87 9.62
C ALA A 14 0.17 3.40 9.45
N ALA A 15 1.31 4.07 9.64
CA ALA A 15 1.43 5.51 9.37
C ALA A 15 1.20 5.85 7.88
N ALA A 16 1.74 5.03 6.98
CA ALA A 16 1.53 5.18 5.54
C ALA A 16 0.06 4.96 5.15
N ALA A 17 -0.62 3.98 5.76
CA ALA A 17 -2.04 3.73 5.56
C ALA A 17 -2.88 4.95 5.97
N ALA A 18 -2.62 5.53 7.15
CA ALA A 18 -3.30 6.72 7.64
C ALA A 18 -3.09 7.93 6.69
N SER A 19 -1.87 8.13 6.20
CA SER A 19 -1.56 9.19 5.22
C SER A 19 -2.28 8.96 3.88
N SER A 20 -2.38 7.71 3.43
CA SER A 20 -3.10 7.34 2.20
C SER A 20 -4.59 7.63 2.33
N THR A 21 -5.22 7.23 3.44
CA THR A 21 -6.63 7.51 3.73
C THR A 21 -6.90 9.01 3.80
N ALA A 22 -6.02 9.79 4.43
CA ALA A 22 -6.16 11.25 4.47
C ALA A 22 -6.07 11.89 3.07
N THR A 23 -5.17 11.37 2.22
CA THR A 23 -5.01 11.84 0.83
C THR A 23 -6.23 11.50 -0.02
N GLU A 24 -6.80 10.30 0.18
CA GLU A 24 -8.04 9.87 -0.46
C GLU A 24 -9.21 10.78 -0.06
N ALA A 25 -9.36 11.06 1.25
CA ALA A 25 -10.42 11.92 1.76
C ALA A 25 -10.31 13.39 1.33
N ALA A 26 -9.08 13.90 1.15
CA ALA A 26 -8.83 15.28 0.72
C ALA A 26 -9.02 15.49 -0.79
N ARG A 27 -9.21 14.41 -1.57
CA ARG A 27 -9.27 14.47 -3.03
C ARG A 27 -10.61 15.04 -3.48
N SER A 28 -10.59 16.24 -4.07
CA SER A 28 -11.74 16.85 -4.72
C SER A 28 -11.57 16.86 -6.24
N PRO A 29 -12.64 16.60 -7.02
CA PRO A 29 -12.59 16.73 -8.47
C PRO A 29 -12.16 18.14 -8.88
N VAL A 30 -11.30 18.26 -9.90
CA VAL A 30 -10.94 19.58 -10.44
C VAL A 30 -12.10 20.09 -11.29
N THR A 31 -12.84 21.07 -10.78
CA THR A 31 -13.90 21.73 -11.54
C THR A 31 -13.33 22.91 -12.34
N ILE A 32 -13.32 22.81 -13.66
CA ILE A 32 -13.06 23.99 -14.52
C ILE A 32 -14.39 24.72 -14.77
N PRO A 33 -14.45 26.05 -14.58
CA PRO A 33 -15.62 26.82 -14.98
C PRO A 33 -15.94 26.61 -16.46
N SER A 34 -17.20 26.32 -16.78
CA SER A 34 -17.63 26.13 -18.16
C SER A 34 -17.35 27.39 -18.99
N PRO A 35 -16.89 27.24 -20.24
CA PRO A 35 -16.72 28.37 -21.15
C PRO A 35 -18.06 29.07 -21.39
N PRO A 36 -18.05 30.37 -21.73
CA PRO A 36 -19.27 31.08 -22.08
C PRO A 36 -20.01 30.35 -23.20
N PRO A 37 -21.36 30.30 -23.16
CA PRO A 37 -22.15 29.55 -24.12
C PRO A 37 -21.90 30.05 -25.55
N ALA A 38 -21.87 29.11 -26.50
CA ALA A 38 -21.63 29.35 -27.93
C ALA A 38 -22.65 30.29 -28.62
N SER A 39 -23.64 30.79 -27.88
CA SER A 39 -24.66 31.73 -28.34
C SER A 39 -24.10 33.09 -28.81
N ALA A 40 -22.79 33.33 -28.71
CA ALA A 40 -22.14 34.54 -29.22
C ALA A 40 -21.82 34.53 -30.74
N GLY A 41 -22.09 33.42 -31.45
CA GLY A 41 -22.13 33.41 -32.92
C GLY A 41 -20.77 33.45 -33.64
N SER A 42 -19.65 33.43 -32.92
CA SER A 42 -18.31 33.34 -33.51
C SER A 42 -17.82 31.89 -33.61
N PRO A 43 -17.17 31.48 -34.73
CA PRO A 43 -16.51 30.17 -34.83
C PRO A 43 -15.39 30.00 -33.77
N VAL A 44 -14.83 31.09 -33.24
CA VAL A 44 -13.87 31.05 -32.13
C VAL A 44 -14.55 30.58 -30.84
N ASP A 45 -15.76 31.06 -30.55
CA ASP A 45 -16.50 30.67 -29.34
C ASP A 45 -16.92 29.20 -29.39
N ALA A 46 -17.35 28.72 -30.55
CA ALA A 46 -17.65 27.30 -30.76
C ALA A 46 -16.41 26.42 -30.55
N SER A 47 -15.24 26.85 -31.04
CA SER A 47 -13.97 26.14 -30.82
C SER A 47 -13.54 26.15 -29.35
N ALA A 48 -13.74 27.27 -28.64
CA ALA A 48 -13.43 27.39 -27.22
C ALA A 48 -14.30 26.45 -26.37
N VAL A 49 -15.58 26.30 -26.71
CA VAL A 49 -16.48 25.33 -26.07
C VAL A 49 -16.01 23.89 -26.29
N GLY A 50 -15.65 23.52 -27.51
CA GLY A 50 -15.15 22.17 -27.82
C GLY A 50 -13.83 21.82 -27.14
N VAL A 51 -12.89 22.77 -27.08
CA VAL A 51 -11.60 22.60 -26.39
C VAL A 51 -11.81 22.47 -24.88
N ALA A 52 -12.64 23.32 -24.27
CA ALA A 52 -12.91 23.24 -22.85
C ALA A 52 -13.59 21.92 -22.47
N ALA A 53 -14.56 21.45 -23.26
CA ALA A 53 -15.21 20.14 -23.05
C ALA A 53 -14.20 18.99 -23.14
N SER A 54 -13.25 19.06 -24.08
CA SER A 54 -12.18 18.07 -24.23
C SER A 54 -11.23 18.08 -23.03
N ILE A 55 -10.84 19.26 -22.54
CA ILE A 55 -10.01 19.41 -21.35
C ILE A 55 -10.73 18.86 -20.11
N GLN A 56 -12.02 19.20 -19.92
CA GLN A 56 -12.83 18.67 -18.82
C GLN A 56 -12.92 17.14 -18.87
N GLY A 57 -13.13 16.56 -20.05
CA GLY A 57 -13.16 15.10 -20.22
C GLY A 57 -11.82 14.43 -19.87
N LEU A 58 -10.69 15.02 -20.31
CA LEU A 58 -9.36 14.50 -19.99
C LEU A 58 -9.04 14.60 -18.50
N LEU A 59 -9.40 15.70 -17.85
CA LEU A 59 -9.22 15.87 -16.41
C LEU A 59 -10.08 14.88 -15.62
N ALA A 60 -11.35 14.72 -15.97
CA ALA A 60 -12.21 13.74 -15.32
C ALA A 60 -11.67 12.32 -15.45
N ALA A 61 -11.13 11.94 -16.62
CA ALA A 61 -10.52 10.63 -16.83
C ALA A 61 -9.24 10.43 -16.00
N ARG A 62 -8.41 11.47 -15.85
CA ARG A 62 -7.21 11.43 -15.01
C ARG A 62 -7.55 11.38 -13.53
N ASP A 63 -8.49 12.21 -13.08
CA ASP A 63 -9.00 12.21 -11.71
C ASP A 63 -9.52 10.82 -11.33
N ALA A 64 -10.33 10.19 -12.21
CA ALA A 64 -10.85 8.83 -11.98
C ALA A 64 -9.75 7.76 -11.89
N ALA A 65 -8.74 7.82 -12.78
CA ALA A 65 -7.62 6.88 -12.77
C ALA A 65 -6.80 7.00 -11.47
N ASP A 66 -6.52 8.22 -11.05
CA ASP A 66 -5.77 8.46 -9.83
C ASP A 66 -6.60 8.11 -8.58
N ILE A 67 -7.91 8.39 -8.53
CA ILE A 67 -8.79 7.93 -7.44
C ILE A 67 -8.67 6.41 -7.31
N THR A 68 -8.77 5.70 -8.45
CA THR A 68 -8.65 4.24 -8.46
C THR A 68 -7.29 3.77 -7.95
N ALA A 69 -6.20 4.46 -8.30
CA ALA A 69 -4.86 4.11 -7.83
C ALA A 69 -4.70 4.35 -6.32
N VAL A 70 -5.15 5.51 -5.82
CA VAL A 70 -5.11 5.86 -4.39
C VAL A 70 -5.96 4.88 -3.58
N SER A 71 -7.20 4.59 -3.99
CA SER A 71 -8.05 3.64 -3.26
C SER A 71 -7.44 2.23 -3.23
N LYS A 72 -6.83 1.76 -4.32
CA LYS A 72 -6.11 0.47 -4.34
C LYS A 72 -4.91 0.47 -3.39
N GLN A 73 -4.15 1.57 -3.35
CA GLN A 73 -3.01 1.71 -2.45
C GLN A 73 -3.47 1.75 -0.99
N THR A 74 -4.52 2.51 -0.67
CA THR A 74 -5.12 2.56 0.66
C THR A 74 -5.59 1.17 1.11
N ALA A 75 -6.28 0.43 0.24
CA ALA A 75 -6.72 -0.93 0.54
C ALA A 75 -5.54 -1.87 0.83
N ALA A 76 -4.51 -1.86 -0.02
CA ALA A 76 -3.32 -2.69 0.16
C ALA A 76 -2.57 -2.36 1.47
N LEU A 77 -2.47 -1.08 1.82
CA LEU A 77 -1.82 -0.63 3.06
C LEU A 77 -2.63 -0.96 4.31
N ASN A 78 -3.96 -1.11 4.21
CA ASN A 78 -4.81 -1.51 5.33
C ASN A 78 -4.83 -3.04 5.52
N GLU A 79 -4.81 -3.81 4.42
CA GLU A 79 -4.91 -5.27 4.46
C GLU A 79 -3.56 -5.96 4.70
N SER A 80 -2.46 -5.44 4.14
CA SER A 80 -1.16 -6.11 4.19
C SER A 80 -0.53 -6.20 5.60
N PRO A 81 -0.57 -5.16 6.46
CA PRO A 81 0.09 -5.23 7.77
C PRO A 81 -0.45 -6.33 8.70
N PRO A 82 -1.79 -6.51 8.88
CA PRO A 82 -2.30 -7.59 9.73
C PRO A 82 -1.95 -8.99 9.18
N GLU A 83 -1.95 -9.19 7.86
CA GLU A 83 -1.54 -10.46 7.26
C GLU A 83 -0.06 -10.77 7.51
N LEU A 84 0.80 -9.76 7.45
CA LEU A 84 2.22 -9.92 7.78
C LEU A 84 2.44 -10.29 9.25
N VAL A 85 1.71 -9.67 10.18
CA VAL A 85 1.76 -10.02 11.60
C VAL A 85 1.26 -11.45 11.83
N HIS A 86 0.17 -11.84 11.16
CA HIS A 86 -0.36 -13.20 11.25
C HIS A 86 0.62 -14.24 10.70
N GLN A 87 1.29 -13.94 9.60
CA GLN A 87 2.34 -14.78 9.02
C GLN A 87 3.53 -14.91 9.97
N ASP A 88 3.98 -13.81 10.58
CA ASP A 88 5.08 -13.83 11.57
C ASP A 88 4.72 -14.68 12.79
N GLN A 89 3.51 -14.54 13.31
CA GLN A 89 3.02 -15.35 14.44
C GLN A 89 3.03 -16.85 14.08
N THR A 90 2.47 -17.20 12.92
CA THR A 90 2.43 -18.58 12.42
C THR A 90 3.84 -19.14 12.21
N ASN A 91 4.76 -18.35 11.67
CA ASN A 91 6.15 -18.75 11.48
C ASN A 91 6.87 -18.97 12.82
N ALA A 92 6.64 -18.10 13.82
CA ALA A 92 7.19 -18.25 15.16
C ALA A 92 6.67 -19.52 15.86
N ASP A 93 5.37 -19.80 15.74
CA ASP A 93 4.76 -21.02 16.29
C ASP A 93 5.34 -22.28 15.62
N ASN A 94 5.50 -22.26 14.30
CA ASN A 94 6.13 -23.35 13.54
C ASN A 94 7.59 -23.59 13.95
N MET A 95 8.36 -22.52 14.19
CA MET A 95 9.74 -22.61 14.68
C MET A 95 9.81 -23.19 16.09
N THR A 96 8.88 -22.80 16.96
CA THR A 96 8.77 -23.34 18.33
C THR A 96 8.45 -24.84 18.30
N ALA A 97 7.45 -25.25 17.51
CA ALA A 97 7.08 -26.65 17.33
C ALA A 97 8.19 -27.49 16.68
N ALA A 98 9.00 -26.90 15.79
CA ALA A 98 10.18 -27.56 15.24
C ALA A 98 11.28 -27.74 16.29
N GLY A 99 11.51 -26.76 17.16
CA GLY A 99 12.46 -26.85 18.28
C GLY A 99 12.13 -27.99 19.25
N GLU A 100 10.84 -28.25 19.49
CA GLU A 100 10.40 -29.38 20.32
C GLU A 100 10.60 -30.75 19.65
N ARG A 101 10.47 -30.82 18.31
CA ARG A 101 10.71 -32.07 17.54
C ARG A 101 12.19 -32.44 17.42
N PHE A 102 13.11 -31.50 17.62
CA PHE A 102 14.55 -31.74 17.62
C PHE A 102 15.15 -31.57 19.02
N THR A 103 14.52 -32.20 20.03
CA THR A 103 15.21 -32.44 21.30
C THR A 103 16.45 -33.27 21.01
N MET A 104 17.63 -32.62 21.02
CA MET A 104 18.90 -33.31 20.89
C MET A 104 18.94 -34.36 22.00
N PRO A 105 19.14 -35.66 21.68
CA PRO A 105 19.38 -36.65 22.70
C PRO A 105 20.58 -36.15 23.52
N THR A 106 20.40 -35.98 24.82
CA THR A 106 21.53 -35.73 25.72
C THR A 106 22.46 -36.93 25.59
N VAL A 107 23.48 -36.82 24.75
CA VAL A 107 24.52 -37.84 24.64
C VAL A 107 25.33 -37.70 25.91
N MET A 108 24.98 -38.50 26.93
CA MET A 108 25.79 -38.61 28.13
C MET A 108 27.07 -39.34 27.72
N PRO A 109 28.26 -38.70 27.79
CA PRO A 109 29.51 -39.38 27.47
C PRO A 109 29.73 -40.52 28.48
N PRO A 110 30.25 -41.69 28.05
CA PRO A 110 30.53 -42.79 28.96
C PRO A 110 31.74 -42.42 29.83
N GLY A 111 31.45 -41.80 30.96
CA GLY A 111 32.41 -41.43 32.00
C GLY A 111 32.96 -40.00 31.87
N GLY A 112 32.61 -39.14 32.84
CA GLY A 112 33.47 -38.01 33.19
C GLY A 112 32.85 -36.61 33.07
N LYS A 113 32.39 -36.12 34.22
CA LYS A 113 32.25 -34.72 34.68
C LYS A 113 31.64 -33.68 33.72
N VAL A 114 30.50 -33.14 34.18
CA VAL A 114 29.87 -31.91 33.67
C VAL A 114 30.84 -30.73 33.87
N TRP A 115 31.27 -30.09 32.78
CA TRP A 115 31.88 -28.77 32.84
C TRP A 115 30.78 -27.75 32.53
N THR A 116 30.33 -27.03 33.56
CA THR A 116 29.58 -25.79 33.41
C THR A 116 30.52 -24.69 32.95
N VAL A 117 30.19 -24.04 31.83
CA VAL A 117 30.60 -22.66 31.52
C VAL A 117 29.33 -21.87 31.30
#